data_AF-A0A258ADK3-F1
#
_entry.id   AF-A0A258ADK3-F1
#
_cell.length_a   1.000
_cell.length_b   1.000
_cell.length_c   1.000
_cell.angle_alpha   90.00
_cell.angle_beta   90.00
_cell.angle_gamma   90.00
#
_symmetry.space_group_name_H-M   'P 1'
#
loop_
_entity.id
_entity.type
_entity.pdbx_description
1 polymer ?
#
loop_
_entity_poly.entity_id
_entity_poly.type
_entity_poly.pdbx_seq_one_letter_code
_entity_poly.pdbx_strand_id
1 'polypeptide(L)'
;MMSQEMSATNPAFQAACANELNLWTANVAKMLTAAKKLHKPKTKFDPMHVAWFLNSLWQGSMLVGKACRSQELIRHNLKLARNYVDGLFQAN
;
A
#
# COMPACT_ATOMS: atom_id res chain seq x y z
N MET A 1 -10.14 0.24 9.03
CA MET A 1 -9.11 1.30 9.04
C MET A 1 -9.18 1.96 10.41
N MET A 2 -8.13 1.79 11.22
CA MET A 2 -8.05 2.39 12.54
C MET A 2 -7.81 3.90 12.42
N SER A 3 -8.17 4.68 13.44
CA SER A 3 -7.97 6.14 13.46
C SER A 3 -6.49 6.49 13.65
N GLN A 4 -5.69 6.37 12.59
CA GLN A 4 -4.26 6.68 12.61
C GLN A 4 -3.96 8.14 13.03
N GLU A 5 -4.93 9.04 12.83
CA GLU A 5 -4.86 10.43 13.28
C GLU A 5 -4.85 10.54 14.82
N MET A 6 -5.31 9.50 15.53
CA MET A 6 -5.22 9.39 16.99
C MET A 6 -3.93 8.74 17.48
N SER A 7 -3.01 8.35 16.60
CA SER A 7 -1.75 7.70 17.01
C SER A 7 -0.94 8.57 17.97
N ALA A 8 -1.01 9.89 17.85
CA ALA A 8 -0.32 10.82 18.74
C ALA A 8 -0.99 10.98 20.12
N THR A 9 -2.22 10.50 20.31
CA THR A 9 -2.99 10.76 21.55
C THR A 9 -2.85 9.66 22.60
N ASN A 10 -2.48 8.44 22.21
CA ASN A 10 -2.30 7.32 23.13
C ASN A 10 -1.30 6.29 22.57
N PRO A 11 -0.29 5.85 23.34
CA PRO A 11 0.66 4.82 22.92
C PRO A 11 -0.01 3.51 22.46
N ALA A 12 -1.14 3.13 23.05
CA ALA A 12 -1.89 1.94 22.62
C ALA A 12 -2.50 2.13 21.22
N PHE A 13 -3.01 3.32 20.89
CA PHE A 13 -3.48 3.62 19.54
C PHE A 13 -2.33 3.65 18.53
N GLN A 14 -1.19 4.25 18.91
CA GLN A 14 0.02 4.23 18.09
C GLN A 14 0.45 2.79 17.76
N ALA A 15 0.58 1.95 18.78
CA ALA A 15 1.03 0.56 18.63
C ALA A 15 0.05 -0.26 17.78
N ALA A 16 -1.26 -0.08 18.01
CA ALA A 16 -2.29 -0.78 17.25
C ALA A 16 -2.29 -0.33 15.77
N CYS A 17 -2.12 0.97 15.48
CA CYS A 17 -1.99 1.45 14.10
C CYS A 17 -0.73 0.91 13.43
N ALA A 18 0.41 0.93 14.13
CA ALA A 18 1.67 0.40 13.62
C ALA A 18 1.55 -1.10 13.32
N ASN A 19 0.90 -1.88 14.18
CA ASN A 19 0.68 -3.30 13.98
C ASN A 19 -0.14 -3.58 12.71
N GLU A 20 -1.26 -2.89 12.51
CA GLU A 20 -2.10 -3.07 11.33
C GLU A 20 -1.38 -2.70 10.03
N LEU A 21 -0.63 -1.58 10.04
CA LEU A 21 0.16 -1.16 8.88
C LEU A 21 1.24 -2.18 8.55
N ASN A 22 1.97 -2.67 9.56
CA ASN A 22 2.99 -3.70 9.38
C ASN A 22 2.40 -5.02 8.87
N LEU A 23 1.27 -5.47 9.43
CA LEU A 23 0.61 -6.70 9.01
C LEU A 23 0.15 -6.63 7.55
N TRP A 24 -0.48 -5.51 7.16
CA TRP A 24 -0.88 -5.30 5.77
C TRP A 24 0.34 -5.32 4.84
N THR A 25 1.39 -4.56 5.18
CA THR A 25 2.62 -4.49 4.38
C THR A 25 3.28 -5.86 4.25
N ALA A 26 3.39 -6.62 5.33
CA ALA A 26 3.99 -7.95 5.32
C ALA A 26 3.22 -8.92 4.41
N ASN A 27 1.89 -8.87 4.43
CA ASN A 27 1.05 -9.69 3.57
C ASN A 27 1.22 -9.34 2.08
N VAL A 28 1.27 -8.05 1.74
CA VAL A 28 1.53 -7.62 0.36
C VAL A 28 2.94 -8.01 -0.09
N ALA A 29 3.95 -7.84 0.76
CA ALA A 29 5.33 -8.27 0.46
C ALA A 29 5.42 -9.78 0.23
N LYS A 30 4.67 -10.59 1.00
CA LYS A 30 4.56 -12.04 0.81
C LYS A 30 3.95 -12.38 -0.55
N MET A 31 2.88 -11.68 -0.94
CA MET A 31 2.26 -11.86 -2.26
C MET A 31 3.20 -11.49 -3.40
N LEU A 32 3.88 -10.35 -3.31
CA LEU A 32 4.87 -9.91 -4.32
C LEU A 32 6.03 -10.90 -4.41
N THR A 33 6.52 -11.41 -3.27
CA THR A 33 7.57 -12.44 -3.24
C THR A 33 7.11 -13.72 -3.93
N ALA A 34 5.87 -14.15 -3.73
CA ALA A 34 5.30 -15.29 -4.43
C ALA A 34 5.18 -15.01 -5.94
N ALA A 35 4.71 -13.82 -6.33
CA ALA A 35 4.59 -13.41 -7.72
C ALA A 35 5.95 -13.43 -8.45
N LYS A 36 7.05 -13.00 -7.80
CA LYS A 36 8.41 -13.07 -8.37
C LYS A 36 8.89 -14.50 -8.68
N LYS A 37 8.29 -15.53 -8.07
CA LYS A 37 8.59 -16.94 -8.37
C LYS A 37 7.84 -17.44 -9.60
N LEU A 38 6.67 -16.87 -9.86
CA LEU A 38 5.77 -17.26 -10.97
C LEU A 38 6.03 -16.43 -12.23
N HIS A 39 6.43 -15.17 -12.05
CA HIS A 39 6.61 -14.19 -13.10
C HIS A 39 8.00 -13.56 -12.99
N LYS A 40 8.78 -13.61 -14.07
CA LYS A 40 10.11 -12.98 -14.13
C LYS A 40 9.93 -11.45 -14.07
N PRO A 41 10.43 -10.76 -13.03
CA PRO A 41 10.35 -9.31 -12.96
C PRO A 41 11.16 -8.67 -14.08
N LYS A 42 10.66 -7.57 -14.64
CA LYS A 42 11.43 -6.75 -15.59
C LYS A 42 12.53 -5.95 -14.91
N THR A 43 12.25 -5.49 -13.70
CA THR A 43 13.16 -4.66 -12.92
C THR A 43 13.37 -5.29 -11.57
N LYS A 44 14.58 -5.15 -11.02
CA LYS A 44 14.84 -5.55 -9.63
C LYS A 44 14.07 -4.64 -8.71
N PHE A 45 13.24 -5.22 -7.85
CA PHE A 45 12.57 -4.49 -6.79
C PHE A 45 12.55 -5.33 -5.51
N ASP A 46 12.53 -4.63 -4.38
CA ASP A 46 12.33 -5.21 -3.06
C ASP A 46 10.81 -5.29 -2.78
N PRO A 47 10.25 -6.49 -2.53
CA PRO A 47 8.84 -6.67 -2.22
C PRO A 47 8.35 -5.85 -1.01
N MET A 48 9.19 -5.68 0.02
CA MET A 48 8.86 -4.93 1.23
C MET A 48 8.81 -3.43 0.93
N HIS A 49 9.75 -2.90 0.14
CA HIS A 49 9.71 -1.49 -0.26
C HIS A 49 8.48 -1.16 -1.12
N VAL A 50 8.15 -2.04 -2.08
CA VAL A 50 6.94 -1.87 -2.89
C VAL A 50 5.68 -1.98 -2.04
N ALA A 51 5.63 -2.91 -1.09
CA ALA A 51 4.50 -3.02 -0.17
C ALA A 51 4.32 -1.73 0.65
N TRP A 52 5.38 -1.15 1.20
CA TRP A 52 5.31 0.13 1.92
C TRP A 52 4.86 1.30 1.05
N PHE A 53 5.32 1.34 -0.22
CA PHE A 53 4.85 2.30 -1.19
C PHE A 53 3.33 2.19 -1.41
N LEU A 54 2.83 0.98 -1.64
CA LEU A 54 1.40 0.74 -1.85
C LEU A 54 0.57 1.05 -0.60
N ASN A 55 1.07 0.73 0.60
CA ASN A 55 0.38 1.07 1.85
C ASN A 55 0.28 2.59 2.01
N SER A 56 1.40 3.29 1.82
CA SER A 56 1.45 4.76 1.91
C SER A 56 0.53 5.43 0.90
N LEU A 57 0.51 4.94 -0.35
CA LEU A 57 -0.41 5.41 -1.38
C LEU A 57 -1.87 5.20 -0.95
N TRP A 58 -2.21 4.04 -0.40
CA TRP A 58 -3.55 3.75 0.09
C TRP A 58 -3.96 4.68 1.25
N GLN A 59 -3.11 4.86 2.27
CA GLN A 59 -3.39 5.76 3.40
C GLN A 59 -3.57 7.21 2.93
N GLY A 60 -2.69 7.69 2.06
CA GLY A 60 -2.77 9.04 1.49
C GLY A 60 -4.03 9.23 0.64
N SER A 61 -4.39 8.22 -0.16
CA SER A 61 -5.62 8.25 -0.98
C SER A 61 -6.86 8.38 -0.12
N MET A 62 -6.90 7.66 1.00
CA MET A 62 -8.03 7.70 1.94
C MET A 62 -8.11 9.04 2.68
N LEU A 63 -6.97 9.63 3.06
CA LEU A 63 -6.91 10.96 3.64
C LEU A 63 -7.43 12.02 2.66
N VAL A 64 -6.83 12.10 1.47
CA VAL A 64 -7.18 13.11 0.45
C VAL A 64 -8.60 12.91 -0.06
N GLY A 65 -9.03 11.67 -0.29
CA GLY A 65 -10.38 11.37 -0.74
C GLY A 65 -11.46 11.83 0.24
N LYS A 66 -11.21 11.72 1.55
CA LYS A 66 -12.08 12.29 2.60
C LYS A 66 -12.03 13.82 2.61
N ALA A 67 -10.82 14.40 2.62
CA ALA A 67 -10.63 15.85 2.69
C ALA A 67 -11.25 16.59 1.49
N CYS A 68 -11.06 16.07 0.29
CA CYS A 68 -11.57 16.63 -0.96
C CYS A 68 -12.96 16.11 -1.33
N ARG A 69 -13.57 15.23 -0.51
CA ARG A 69 -14.87 14.59 -0.77
C ARG A 69 -14.98 13.92 -2.14
N SER A 70 -13.89 13.31 -2.61
CA SER A 70 -13.82 12.65 -3.92
C SER A 70 -13.44 11.18 -3.79
N GLN A 71 -14.44 10.30 -3.94
CA GLN A 71 -14.18 8.86 -4.05
C GLN A 71 -13.53 8.48 -5.38
N GLU A 72 -13.72 9.29 -6.42
CA GLU A 72 -13.12 9.06 -7.73
C GLU A 72 -11.59 9.12 -7.65
N LEU A 73 -11.04 10.04 -6.85
CA LEU A 73 -9.59 10.13 -6.60
C LEU A 73 -9.03 8.82 -6.03
N ILE A 74 -9.74 8.20 -5.08
CA ILE A 74 -9.33 6.90 -4.51
C ILE A 74 -9.29 5.83 -5.61
N ARG A 75 -10.33 5.77 -6.47
CA ARG A 75 -10.39 4.81 -7.57
C ARG A 75 -9.27 5.03 -8.59
N HIS A 76 -8.97 6.28 -8.93
CA HIS A 76 -7.86 6.63 -9.81
C HIS A 76 -6.52 6.18 -9.24
N ASN A 77 -6.25 6.47 -7.97
CA ASN A 77 -5.00 6.06 -7.32
C ASN A 77 -4.85 4.53 -7.25
N LEU A 78 -5.94 3.79 -7.00
CA LEU A 78 -5.92 2.33 -7.06
C LEU A 78 -5.60 1.80 -8.46
N LYS A 79 -6.12 2.44 -9.51
CA LYS A 79 -5.79 2.08 -10.90
C LYS A 79 -4.30 2.32 -11.19
N LEU A 80 -3.75 3.44 -10.73
CA LEU A 80 -2.32 3.72 -10.84
C LEU A 80 -1.46 2.71 -10.06
N ALA A 81 -1.89 2.35 -8.84
CA ALA A 81 -1.22 1.35 -8.02
C ALA A 81 -1.14 -0.02 -8.72
N ARG A 82 -2.26 -0.45 -9.33
CA ARG A 82 -2.33 -1.67 -10.12
C ARG A 82 -1.40 -1.61 -11.32
N ASN A 83 -1.49 -0.55 -12.13
CA ASN A 83 -0.64 -0.38 -13.31
C ASN A 83 0.86 -0.38 -12.95
N TYR A 84 1.23 0.22 -11.82
CA TYR A 84 2.59 0.18 -11.31
C TYR A 84 3.05 -1.25 -11.02
N VAL A 85 2.24 -2.04 -10.29
CA VAL A 85 2.56 -3.45 -9.98
C VAL A 85 2.62 -4.29 -11.25
N ASP A 86 1.65 -4.15 -12.16
CA ASP A 86 1.63 -4.87 -13.44
C ASP A 86 2.89 -4.55 -14.27
N GLY A 87 3.32 -3.28 -14.29
CA GLY A 87 4.54 -2.83 -14.95
C GLY A 87 5.84 -3.42 -14.38
N LEU A 88 5.86 -3.87 -13.12
CA LEU A 88 7.02 -4.58 -12.56
C LEU A 88 7.24 -5.96 -13.21
N PHE A 89 6.18 -6.55 -13.80
CA PHE A 89 6.20 -7.91 -14.34
C PHE A 89 5.95 -7.98 -15.86
N GLN A 90 5.23 -7.04 -16.47
CA GLN A 90 4.79 -7.15 -17.86
C GLN A 90 5.69 -6.46 -18.90
N ALA A 91 5.98 -7.23 -19.96
CA ALA A 91 6.12 -6.84 -21.37
C ALA A 91 5.23 -5.69 -21.93
N ASN A 92 5.51 -4.38 -21.73
CA ASN A 92 5.05 -3.39 -22.73
C ASN A 92 5.48 -3.84 -24.13
#